data_AF-A0A0A8L859-F1
#
_entry.id   AF-A0A0A8L859-F1
#
_cell.length_a   1.000
_cell.length_b   1.000
_cell.length_c   1.000
_cell.angle_alpha   90.00
_cell.angle_beta   90.00
_cell.angle_gamma   90.00
#
_symmetry.space_group_name_H-M   'P 1'
#
loop_
_entity.id
_entity.type
_entity.pdbx_description
1 polymer ?
#
loop_
_entity_poly.entity_id
_entity_poly.type
_entity_poly.pdbx_seq_one_letter_code
_entity_poly.pdbx_strand_id
1 'polypeptide(L)'
;MDEQKKEYEKLKKELRDALAQKKQLESNWSALEQAVYDQETEYLSRKPSSKMGNILMGFQGFNKSSSAQQILSDHSHSSNAQPLDDNDRIFSLSSYLFAKQLADSNHQEQTKSNE
;
A
#
# COMPACT_ATOMS: atom_id res chain seq x y z
N MET A 1 27.02 45.39 7.91
CA MET A 1 26.16 45.04 9.06
C MET A 1 24.70 44.88 8.64
N ASP A 2 24.13 45.78 7.85
CA ASP A 2 22.72 45.66 7.41
C ASP A 2 22.47 44.55 6.37
N GLU A 3 23.48 44.23 5.57
CA GLU A 3 23.40 43.18 4.55
C GLU A 3 23.27 41.77 5.18
N GLN A 4 24.04 41.50 6.24
CA GLN A 4 23.93 40.27 7.04
C GLN A 4 22.58 40.15 7.74
N LYS A 5 22.01 41.26 8.24
CA LYS A 5 20.66 41.27 8.82
C LYS A 5 19.59 40.97 7.77
N LYS A 6 19.75 41.50 6.56
CA LYS A 6 18.84 41.24 5.43
C LYS A 6 18.89 39.79 4.98
N GLU A 7 20.07 39.19 4.90
CA GLU A 7 20.24 37.76 4.61
C GLU A 7 19.62 36.87 5.69
N TYR A 8 19.82 37.21 6.96
CA TYR A 8 19.22 36.49 8.08
C TYR A 8 17.69 36.49 8.01
N GLU A 9 17.06 37.64 7.78
CA GLU A 9 15.60 37.72 7.65
C GLU A 9 15.08 36.99 6.41
N LYS A 10 15.83 37.00 5.31
CA LYS A 10 15.51 36.19 4.12
C LYS A 10 15.53 34.69 4.45
N LEU A 11 16.61 34.22 5.06
CA LEU A 11 16.78 32.80 5.39
C LEU A 11 15.74 32.32 6.41
N LYS A 12 15.39 33.19 7.37
CA LYS A 12 14.32 32.93 8.35
C LYS A 12 12.96 32.79 7.69
N LYS A 13 12.67 33.60 6.67
CA LYS A 13 11.43 33.48 5.88
C LYS A 13 11.44 32.17 5.09
N GLU A 14 12.53 31.87 4.39
CA GLU A 14 12.68 30.64 3.61
C GLU A 14 12.53 29.38 4.47
N LEU A 15 13.11 29.39 5.68
CA LEU A 15 12.94 28.30 6.64
C LEU A 15 11.48 28.12 7.06
N ARG A 16 10.75 29.20 7.30
CA ARG A 16 9.32 29.13 7.64
C ARG A 16 8.50 28.56 6.49
N ASP A 17 8.77 29.00 5.27
CA ASP A 17 8.10 28.52 4.07
C ASP A 17 8.41 27.03 3.84
N ALA A 18 9.66 26.61 4.03
CA ALA A 18 10.09 25.22 3.94
C ALA A 18 9.43 24.33 5.01
N LEU A 19 9.30 24.81 6.26
CA LEU A 19 8.59 24.09 7.32
C LEU A 19 7.09 23.95 7.03
N ALA A 20 6.46 24.98 6.48
CA ALA A 20 5.05 24.92 6.07
C ALA A 20 4.85 23.91 4.93
N GLN A 21 5.74 23.94 3.93
CA GLN A 21 5.72 22.98 2.82
C GLN A 21 5.95 21.54 3.31
N LYS A 22 6.92 21.33 4.21
CA LYS A 22 7.17 20.03 4.83
C LYS A 22 5.90 19.49 5.51
N LYS A 23 5.23 20.31 6.33
CA LYS A 23 4.00 19.91 7.01
C LYS A 23 2.88 19.55 6.01
N GLN A 24 2.76 20.30 4.92
CA GLN A 24 1.78 20.00 3.87
C GLN A 24 2.10 18.68 3.16
N LEU A 25 3.37 18.43 2.84
CA LEU A 25 3.81 17.18 2.23
C LEU A 25 3.57 15.98 3.14
N GLU A 26 3.85 16.10 4.44
CA GLU A 26 3.55 15.05 5.43
C GLU A 26 2.05 14.74 5.49
N SER A 27 1.20 15.77 5.46
CA SER A 27 -0.26 15.58 5.42
C SER A 27 -0.72 14.88 4.14
N ASN A 28 -0.18 15.29 2.98
CA ASN A 28 -0.52 14.68 1.70
C ASN A 28 -0.02 13.23 1.62
N TRP A 29 1.17 12.97 2.15
CA TRP A 29 1.74 11.62 2.22
C TRP A 29 0.84 10.69 3.01
N SER A 30 0.42 11.09 4.21
CA SER A 30 -0.49 10.29 5.04
C SER A 30 -1.85 10.05 4.37
N ALA A 31 -2.39 11.05 3.67
CA ALA A 31 -3.64 10.90 2.92
C ALA A 31 -3.49 9.92 1.74
N LEU A 32 -2.35 9.95 1.04
CA LEU A 32 -2.07 9.02 -0.06
C LEU A 32 -1.88 7.59 0.43
N GLU A 33 -1.17 7.37 1.53
CA GLU A 33 -1.02 6.02 2.11
C GLU A 33 -2.38 5.41 2.48
N GLN A 34 -3.26 6.20 3.10
CA GLN A 34 -4.62 5.74 3.41
C GLN A 34 -5.41 5.44 2.13
N ALA A 35 -5.33 6.31 1.13
CA ALA A 35 -6.03 6.11 -0.13
C ALA A 35 -5.57 4.84 -0.86
N VAL A 36 -4.26 4.53 -0.84
CA VAL A 36 -3.72 3.28 -1.40
C VAL A 36 -4.30 2.08 -0.68
N TYR A 37 -4.30 2.07 0.65
CA TYR A 37 -4.84 0.98 1.45
C TYR A 37 -6.35 0.76 1.20
N ASP A 38 -7.12 1.84 1.11
CA ASP A 38 -8.56 1.79 0.85
C ASP A 38 -8.84 1.24 -0.55
N GLN A 39 -8.09 1.70 -1.57
CA GLN A 39 -8.21 1.24 -2.95
C GLN A 39 -7.79 -0.24 -3.11
N GLU A 40 -6.73 -0.68 -2.45
CA GLU A 40 -6.35 -2.10 -2.41
C GLU A 40 -7.46 -2.94 -1.79
N THR A 41 -8.05 -2.47 -0.69
CA THR A 41 -9.17 -3.15 -0.03
C THR A 41 -10.36 -3.24 -0.98
N GLU A 42 -10.74 -2.15 -1.66
CA GLU A 42 -11.83 -2.17 -2.62
C GLU A 42 -11.55 -3.12 -3.79
N TYR A 43 -10.35 -3.05 -4.38
CA TYR A 43 -9.98 -3.82 -5.55
C TYR A 43 -9.91 -5.33 -5.26
N LEU A 44 -9.31 -5.70 -4.13
CA LEU A 44 -9.10 -7.10 -3.78
C LEU A 44 -10.36 -7.73 -3.14
N SER A 45 -11.20 -6.95 -2.43
CA SER A 45 -12.47 -7.44 -1.87
C SER A 45 -13.53 -7.69 -2.94
N ARG A 46 -13.44 -6.97 -4.07
CA ARG A 46 -14.30 -7.19 -5.23
C ARG A 46 -13.96 -8.57 -5.81
N LYS A 47 -14.81 -9.57 -5.50
CA LYS A 47 -14.66 -10.94 -5.98
C LYS A 47 -14.26 -10.94 -7.46
N PRO A 48 -13.09 -11.49 -7.84
CA PRO A 48 -12.83 -11.71 -9.23
C PRO A 48 -13.94 -12.64 -9.71
N SER A 49 -14.81 -12.16 -10.60
CA SER A 49 -15.57 -13.05 -11.48
C SER A 49 -14.55 -14.07 -11.96
N SER A 50 -14.76 -15.37 -11.71
CA SER A 50 -13.73 -16.43 -11.75
C SER A 50 -12.98 -16.59 -13.10
N LYS A 51 -13.24 -15.70 -14.06
CA LYS A 51 -12.63 -15.56 -15.37
C LYS A 51 -11.66 -14.36 -15.49
N MET A 52 -11.70 -13.40 -14.57
CA MET A 52 -10.89 -12.17 -14.61
C MET A 52 -9.85 -12.25 -13.50
N GLY A 53 -8.59 -12.51 -13.86
CA GLY A 53 -7.48 -12.45 -12.90
C GLY A 53 -7.30 -11.04 -12.32
N ASN A 54 -6.52 -10.91 -11.25
CA ASN A 54 -6.11 -9.63 -10.67
C ASN A 54 -4.61 -9.39 -10.93
N ILE A 55 -4.10 -8.18 -10.65
CA ILE A 55 -2.68 -7.86 -10.85
C ILE A 55 -1.73 -8.73 -10.02
N LEU A 56 -2.21 -9.30 -8.91
CA LEU A 56 -1.45 -10.20 -8.05
C LEU A 56 -1.28 -11.61 -8.63
N MET A 57 -2.35 -12.17 -9.21
CA MET A 57 -2.40 -13.55 -9.71
C MET A 57 -2.16 -13.65 -11.23
N GLY A 58 -2.22 -12.52 -11.94
CA GLY A 58 -2.03 -12.43 -13.37
C GLY A 58 -3.31 -12.58 -14.20
N PHE A 59 -3.31 -12.01 -15.39
CA PHE A 59 -4.48 -11.90 -16.29
C PHE A 59 -4.57 -13.04 -17.32
N GLN A 60 -3.99 -14.21 -17.04
CA GLN A 60 -3.84 -15.31 -18.00
C GLN A 60 -5.17 -15.83 -18.60
N GLY A 61 -6.31 -15.54 -17.96
CA GLY A 61 -7.65 -15.90 -18.43
C GLY A 61 -8.17 -15.10 -19.64
N PHE A 62 -7.58 -13.95 -19.97
CA PHE A 62 -8.08 -13.09 -21.08
C PHE A 62 -7.85 -13.69 -22.47
N ASN A 63 -6.80 -14.50 -22.64
CA ASN A 63 -6.38 -15.02 -23.95
C ASN A 63 -6.96 -16.41 -24.29
N LYS A 64 -7.70 -17.04 -23.36
CA LYS A 64 -8.25 -18.40 -23.57
C LYS A 64 -9.74 -18.34 -23.88
N SER A 65 -10.10 -17.82 -25.04
CA SER A 65 -11.47 -17.89 -25.55
C SER A 65 -11.78 -19.15 -26.38
N SER A 66 -10.87 -20.13 -26.55
CA SER A 66 -11.19 -21.22 -27.50
C SER A 66 -10.63 -22.63 -27.31
N SER A 67 -9.67 -22.93 -26.43
CA SER A 67 -9.24 -24.33 -26.28
C SER A 67 -8.45 -24.60 -24.99
N ALA A 68 -8.64 -25.79 -24.44
CA ALA A 68 -7.97 -26.33 -23.26
C ALA A 68 -8.48 -25.83 -21.89
N GLN A 69 -9.75 -26.17 -21.61
CA GLN A 69 -10.05 -26.90 -20.38
C GLN A 69 -9.22 -28.20 -20.40
N GLN A 70 -8.58 -28.58 -19.29
CA GLN A 70 -7.52 -29.61 -19.18
C GLN A 70 -6.13 -29.13 -19.63
N ILE A 71 -5.37 -28.59 -18.69
CA ILE A 71 -3.98 -28.90 -18.28
C ILE A 71 -3.69 -27.78 -17.27
N LEU A 72 -3.04 -28.09 -16.15
CA LEU A 72 -2.89 -27.28 -14.93
C LEU A 72 -3.94 -27.58 -13.85
N SER A 73 -4.14 -28.88 -13.61
CA SER A 73 -4.52 -29.46 -12.32
C SER A 73 -3.29 -29.64 -11.41
N ASP A 74 -2.50 -28.59 -11.24
CA ASP A 74 -1.35 -28.50 -10.34
C ASP A 74 -0.93 -27.02 -10.36
N HIS A 75 -1.61 -26.09 -9.68
CA HIS A 75 -1.49 -25.76 -8.26
C HIS A 75 -2.81 -25.05 -7.87
N SER A 76 -3.82 -25.87 -7.57
CA SER A 76 -5.19 -25.47 -7.25
C SER A 76 -5.26 -24.55 -6.01
N HIS A 77 -5.11 -23.24 -6.20
CA HIS A 77 -5.61 -22.20 -5.30
C HIS A 77 -6.88 -21.55 -5.87
N SER A 78 -7.88 -22.35 -6.27
CA SER A 78 -9.16 -21.79 -6.74
C SER A 78 -10.34 -22.66 -6.35
N SER A 79 -11.00 -22.26 -5.25
CA SER A 79 -12.48 -22.26 -5.13
C SER A 79 -12.96 -21.79 -3.75
N ASN A 80 -12.12 -21.81 -2.72
CA ASN A 80 -12.41 -21.04 -1.51
C ASN A 80 -11.78 -19.66 -1.66
N ALA A 81 -12.62 -18.63 -1.77
CA ALA A 81 -12.23 -17.25 -1.57
C ALA A 81 -11.42 -17.17 -0.27
N GLN A 82 -10.09 -17.22 -0.39
CA GLN A 82 -9.24 -17.05 0.77
C GLN A 82 -9.51 -15.63 1.25
N PRO A 83 -9.72 -15.44 2.56
CA PRO A 83 -9.82 -14.10 3.12
C PRO A 83 -8.58 -13.33 2.68
N LEU A 84 -8.80 -12.07 2.27
CA LEU A 84 -7.73 -11.15 1.89
C LEU A 84 -6.62 -11.22 2.92
N ASP A 85 -5.47 -11.72 2.51
CA ASP A 85 -4.30 -11.74 3.37
C ASP A 85 -3.64 -10.38 3.30
N ASP A 86 -3.18 -9.86 4.44
CA ASP A 86 -2.45 -8.59 4.46
C ASP A 86 -1.11 -8.71 3.71
N ASN A 87 -0.62 -9.94 3.52
CA ASN A 87 0.52 -10.24 2.66
C ASN A 87 0.27 -9.97 1.16
N ASP A 88 -0.98 -9.94 0.72
CA ASP A 88 -1.36 -9.68 -0.69
C ASP A 88 -1.40 -8.17 -1.02
N ARG A 89 -1.27 -7.29 -0.03
CA ARG A 89 -1.33 -5.82 -0.16
C ARG A 89 0.01 -5.22 -0.57
N ILE A 90 0.51 -5.64 -1.73
CA ILE A 90 1.86 -5.31 -2.19
C ILE A 90 2.11 -3.80 -2.36
N PHE A 91 1.09 -2.99 -2.62
CA PHE A 91 1.26 -1.54 -2.75
C PHE A 91 1.39 -0.89 -1.38
N SER A 92 0.58 -1.27 -0.40
CA SER A 92 0.78 -0.81 0.99
C SER A 92 2.11 -1.31 1.56
N LEU A 93 2.48 -2.56 1.32
CA LEU A 93 3.76 -3.15 1.76
C LEU A 93 4.99 -2.53 1.08
N SER A 94 4.82 -1.79 -0.01
CA SER A 94 5.91 -1.04 -0.62
C SER A 94 6.34 0.18 0.21
N SER A 95 5.48 0.66 1.13
CA SER A 95 5.85 1.69 2.09
C SER A 95 6.52 1.08 3.32
N TYR A 96 7.73 1.54 3.64
CA TYR A 96 8.44 1.16 4.85
C TYR A 96 7.67 1.53 6.13
N LEU A 97 6.96 2.66 6.13
CA LEU A 97 6.18 3.10 7.28
C LEU A 97 5.03 2.13 7.57
N PHE A 98 4.32 1.71 6.53
CA PHE A 98 3.25 0.73 6.64
C PHE A 98 3.78 -0.64 7.08
N ALA A 99 4.85 -1.15 6.44
CA ALA A 99 5.47 -2.42 6.80
C ALA A 99 5.95 -2.43 8.27
N LYS A 100 6.51 -1.31 8.74
CA LYS A 100 6.90 -1.15 10.15
C LYS A 100 5.67 -1.16 11.08
N GLN A 101 4.62 -0.41 10.76
CA GLN A 101 3.39 -0.37 11.56
C GLN A 101 2.74 -1.76 11.68
N LEU A 102 2.74 -2.54 10.59
CA LEU A 102 2.25 -3.90 10.59
C LEU A 102 3.10 -4.82 11.49
N ALA A 103 4.43 -4.70 11.40
CA ALA A 103 5.35 -5.45 12.26
C ALA A 103 5.17 -5.10 13.75
N ASP A 104 5.02 -3.82 14.07
CA ASP A 104 4.78 -3.34 15.44
C ASP A 104 3.42 -3.86 15.98
N SER A 105 2.39 -3.90 15.13
CA SER A 105 1.07 -4.44 15.49
C SER A 105 1.13 -5.94 15.77
N ASN A 106 1.79 -6.71 14.91
CA ASN A 106 1.98 -8.15 15.09
C ASN A 106 2.78 -8.48 16.36
N HIS A 107 3.78 -7.66 16.71
CA HIS A 107 4.54 -7.83 17.95
C HIS A 107 3.68 -7.60 19.20
N GLN A 108 2.73 -6.67 19.17
CA GLN A 108 1.84 -6.41 20.32
C GLN A 108 0.80 -7.52 20.56
N GLU A 109 0.41 -8.26 19.53
CA GLU A 109 -0.50 -9.40 19.68
C GLU A 109 0.19 -10.63 20.28
N GLN A 110 1.46 -10.88 19.90
CA GLN A 110 2.23 -11.98 20.46
C GLN A 110 2.51 -11.82 21.96
N THR A 111 2.72 -10.59 22.45
CA THR A 111 2.98 -10.36 23.88
C THR A 111 1.74 -10.58 24.74
N LYS A 112 0.54 -10.25 24.24
CA LYS A 112 -0.73 -10.48 24.95
C LYS A 112 -1.19 -11.94 24.97
N SER A 113 -0.65 -12.77 24.08
CA SER A 113 -1.01 -14.18 23.97
C SER A 113 -0.23 -15.08 24.94
N ASN A 114 0.83 -14.54 25.56
CA ASN A 114 1.72 -15.24 26.50
C ASN A 114 1.45 -14.88 27.97
N GLU A 115 0.35 -14.19 28.25
CA GLU A 115 -0.17 -13.86 29.59
C GLU A 115 -1.49 -14.59 29.84
#